data_AF-A0A1I1THL5-F1
#
_entry.id   AF-A0A1I1THL5-F1
#
_cell.length_a   1.000
_cell.length_b   1.000
_cell.length_c   1.000
_cell.angle_alpha   90.00
_cell.angle_beta   90.00
_cell.angle_gamma   90.00
#
_symmetry.space_group_name_H-M   'P 1'
#
loop_
_entity.id
_entity.type
_entity.pdbx_description
1 polymer ?
#
loop_
_entity_poly.entity_id
_entity_poly.type
_entity_poly.pdbx_seq_one_letter_code
_entity_poly.pdbx_strand_id
1 'polypeptide(L)'
;MKNWKLHDADVYVSNVGGYSKSHGHPSKTKRCVEVKLVHIPTGISVAQSSPMESMSRPAAAKIREQLRAELWPKLEELVAKHLRIPGR
;
A
#
# COMPACT_ATOMS: atom_id res chain seq x y z
N MET A 1 -25.12 -6.71 -4.34
CA MET A 1 -23.82 -6.44 -5.00
C MET A 1 -22.80 -7.42 -4.44
N LYS A 2 -22.09 -8.20 -5.27
CA LYS A 2 -21.06 -9.12 -4.80
C LYS A 2 -19.94 -8.27 -4.16
N ASN A 3 -19.65 -8.49 -2.89
CA ASN A 3 -18.50 -7.85 -2.25
C ASN A 3 -17.24 -8.57 -2.76
N TRP A 4 -16.71 -8.09 -3.89
CA TRP A 4 -15.41 -8.56 -4.38
C TRP A 4 -14.36 -8.14 -3.35
N LYS A 5 -13.67 -9.13 -2.79
CA LYS A 5 -12.60 -8.92 -1.81
C LYS A 5 -11.30 -9.43 -2.42
N LEU A 6 -10.22 -8.67 -2.26
CA LEU A 6 -8.87 -9.17 -2.49
C LEU A 6 -8.63 -10.39 -1.61
N HIS A 7 -8.24 -11.51 -2.22
CA HIS A 7 -7.90 -12.70 -1.47
C HIS A 7 -6.57 -12.46 -0.74
N ASP A 8 -6.51 -12.82 0.55
CA ASP A 8 -5.31 -12.56 1.35
C ASP A 8 -4.07 -13.30 0.81
N ALA A 9 -4.26 -14.44 0.15
CA ALA A 9 -3.20 -15.22 -0.48
C ALA A 9 -2.55 -14.52 -1.69
N ASP A 10 -3.28 -13.61 -2.35
CA ASP A 10 -2.79 -12.89 -3.54
C ASP A 10 -2.04 -11.61 -3.17
N VAL A 11 -1.94 -11.31 -1.87
CA VAL A 11 -1.44 -10.03 -1.38
C VAL A 11 -0.30 -10.25 -0.39
N TYR A 12 0.90 -9.84 -0.81
CA TYR A 12 2.08 -9.85 0.03
C TYR A 12 2.23 -8.51 0.76
N VAL A 13 2.45 -8.56 2.08
CA VAL A 13 2.74 -7.39 2.92
C VAL A 13 4.22 -7.40 3.28
N SER A 14 4.94 -6.35 2.92
CA SER A 14 6.32 -6.11 3.35
C SER A 14 6.38 -4.92 4.29
N ASN A 15 7.06 -5.06 5.42
CA ASN A 15 7.36 -3.96 6.33
C ASN A 15 8.87 -3.74 6.34
N VAL A 16 9.31 -2.56 5.89
CA VAL A 16 10.73 -2.21 5.85
C VAL A 16 10.98 -1.04 6.78
N GLY A 17 11.87 -1.24 7.77
CA GLY A 17 12.36 -0.16 8.61
C GLY A 17 13.36 0.70 7.85
N GLY A 18 13.23 2.01 7.96
CA GLY A 18 14.12 2.96 7.31
C GLY A 18 14.25 4.26 8.08
N TYR A 19 15.00 5.20 7.51
CA TYR A 19 15.17 6.54 8.04
C TYR A 19 14.71 7.55 7.01
N SER A 20 13.84 8.48 7.42
CA SER A 20 13.43 9.62 6.60
C SER A 20 14.09 10.90 7.09
N LYS A 21 14.46 11.79 6.17
CA LYS A 21 14.98 13.11 6.53
C LYS A 21 13.83 13.97 7.04
N SER A 22 14.01 14.62 8.18
CA SER A 22 13.01 15.57 8.67
C SER A 22 13.03 16.85 7.81
N HIS A 23 11.87 17.29 7.34
CA HIS A 23 11.71 18.47 6.47
C HIS A 23 12.07 19.82 7.13
N GLY A 24 12.53 19.82 8.40
CA GLY A 24 12.86 21.04 9.15
C GLY A 24 14.23 21.05 9.81
N HIS A 25 15.00 19.95 9.75
CA HIS A 25 16.35 19.92 10.32
C HIS A 25 17.23 18.93 9.53
N PRO A 26 18.25 19.40 8.79
CA PRO A 26 19.00 18.58 7.84
C PRO A 26 19.78 17.41 8.48
N SER A 27 20.06 17.51 9.79
CA SER A 27 20.73 16.46 10.57
C SER A 27 19.78 15.53 11.34
N LYS A 28 18.48 15.83 11.42
CA LYS A 28 17.53 14.94 12.13
C LYS A 28 16.93 13.94 11.15
N THR A 29 17.34 12.69 11.30
CA THR A 29 16.70 11.52 10.69
C THR A 29 15.64 10.96 11.64
N LYS A 30 14.42 10.76 11.13
CA LYS A 30 13.35 10.06 11.86
C LYS A 30 13.31 8.60 11.44
N ARG A 31 13.10 7.70 12.40
CA ARG A 31 12.85 6.29 12.09
C ARG A 31 11.47 6.17 11.47
N CYS A 32 11.37 5.51 10.34
CA CYS A 32 10.13 5.26 9.63
C CYS A 32 9.98 3.78 9.35
N VAL A 33 8.74 3.35 9.23
CA VAL A 33 8.37 2.02 8.74
C VAL A 33 7.58 2.24 7.46
N GLU A 34 8.06 1.66 6.37
CA GLU A 34 7.30 1.57 5.13
C GLU A 34 6.50 0.27 5.15
N VAL A 35 5.18 0.39 5.00
CA VAL A 35 4.28 -0.74 4.76
C VAL A 35 3.99 -0.77 3.27
N LYS A 36 4.37 -1.87 2.62
CA LYS A 36 4.14 -2.09 1.19
C LYS A 36 3.21 -3.28 1.01
N LEU A 37 2.16 -3.08 0.21
CA LEU A 37 1.21 -4.10 -0.21
C LEU A 37 1.48 -4.41 -1.69
N VAL A 38 1.70 -5.67 -2.03
CA VAL A 38 1.97 -6.12 -3.40
C VAL A 38 0.93 -7.15 -3.80
N HIS A 39 0.24 -6.93 -4.92
CA HIS A 39 -0.60 -7.93 -5.54
C HIS A 39 0.28 -8.88 -6.37
N ILE A 40 0.39 -10.14 -5.93
CA ILE A 40 1.32 -11.12 -6.50
C ILE A 40 1.05 -11.37 -7.99
N PRO A 41 -0.21 -11.61 -8.44
CA PRO A 41 -0.47 -11.93 -9.84
C PRO A 41 -0.14 -10.80 -10.83
N THR A 42 -0.29 -9.53 -10.42
CA THR A 42 -0.09 -8.37 -11.32
C THR A 42 1.20 -7.60 -11.06
N GLY A 43 1.87 -7.85 -9.93
CA GLY A 43 3.04 -7.10 -9.49
C GLY A 43 2.75 -5.65 -9.05
N ILE A 44 1.49 -5.18 -9.07
CA ILE A 44 1.17 -3.83 -8.59
C ILE A 44 1.46 -3.74 -7.11
N SER A 45 2.08 -2.63 -6.71
CA SER A 45 2.27 -2.32 -5.31
C SER A 45 1.77 -0.93 -4.93
N VAL A 46 1.32 -0.81 -3.70
CA VAL A 46 1.07 0.45 -3.00
C VAL A 46 1.89 0.44 -1.72
N ALA A 47 2.43 1.59 -1.34
CA ALA A 47 3.27 1.71 -0.16
C ALA A 47 2.94 3.00 0.58
N GLN A 48 3.01 2.93 1.90
CA GLN A 48 2.87 4.08 2.78
C GLN A 48 3.95 4.04 3.84
N SER A 49 4.63 5.17 4.02
CA SER A 49 5.62 5.36 5.07
C SER A 49 4.98 6.05 6.27
N SER A 50 5.26 5.55 7.47
CA SER A 50 4.80 6.12 8.72
C SER A 50 5.96 6.24 9.71
N PRO A 51 6.02 7.29 10.55
CA PRO A 51 7.00 7.38 11.62
C PRO A 51 6.89 6.16 12.54
N MET A 52 8.03 5.61 12.94
CA MET A 52 8.07 4.41 13.78
C MET A 52 7.42 4.65 15.14
N GLU A 53 7.53 5.87 15.68
CA GLU A 53 6.87 6.28 16.92
C GLU A 53 5.34 6.22 16.83
N SER A 54 4.78 6.40 15.62
CA SER A 54 3.34 6.35 15.36
C SER A 54 2.85 4.95 14.98
N MET A 55 3.76 3.99 14.84
CA MET A 55 3.47 2.65 14.31
C MET A 55 3.05 1.67 15.41
N SER A 56 1.85 1.85 15.94
CA SER A 56 1.20 0.89 16.83
C SER A 56 0.53 -0.25 16.05
N ARG A 57 0.25 -1.39 16.71
CA ARG A 57 -0.52 -2.51 16.11
C ARG A 57 -1.85 -2.06 15.45
N PRO A 58 -2.70 -1.24 16.10
CA PRO A 58 -3.93 -0.75 15.46
C PRO A 58 -3.65 0.23 14.31
N ALA A 59 -2.62 1.08 14.41
CA ALA A 59 -2.24 1.97 13.31
C ALA A 59 -1.79 1.16 12.08
N ALA A 60 -1.01 0.09 12.28
CA ALA A 60 -0.60 -0.81 11.22
C ALA A 60 -1.77 -1.51 10.54
N ALA A 61 -2.80 -1.90 11.30
CA ALA A 61 -4.02 -2.48 10.74
C ALA A 61 -4.76 -1.49 9.83
N LYS A 62 -4.91 -0.24 10.30
CA LYS A 62 -5.53 0.84 9.50
C LYS A 62 -4.76 1.13 8.21
N ILE A 63 -3.42 1.19 8.28
CA ILE A 63 -2.57 1.39 7.10
C ILE A 63 -2.78 0.26 6.10
N ARG A 64 -2.82 -1.00 6.55
CA ARG A 64 -3.08 -2.14 5.65
C ARG A 64 -4.46 -2.06 4.99
N GLU A 65 -5.49 -1.65 5.73
CA GLU A 65 -6.85 -1.48 5.20
C GLU A 65 -6.91 -0.36 4.17
N GLN A 66 -6.27 0.77 4.44
CA GLN A 66 -6.13 1.89 3.49
C GLN A 66 -5.41 1.45 2.21
N LEU A 67 -4.26 0.78 2.34
CA LEU A 67 -3.52 0.25 1.20
C LEU A 67 -4.34 -0.76 0.38
N ARG A 68 -5.18 -1.59 1.02
CA ARG A 68 -6.10 -2.48 0.29
C ARG A 68 -7.12 -1.70 -0.52
N ALA A 69 -7.71 -0.66 0.07
CA ALA A 69 -8.65 0.21 -0.62
C ALA A 69 -8.00 0.96 -1.80
N GLU A 70 -6.72 1.35 -1.67
CA GLU A 70 -5.95 1.98 -2.75
C GLU A 70 -5.49 1.01 -3.85
N LEU A 71 -5.25 -0.25 -3.51
CA LEU A 71 -4.80 -1.27 -4.45
C LEU A 71 -5.89 -1.65 -5.46
N TRP A 72 -7.15 -1.73 -5.00
CA TRP A 72 -8.29 -2.13 -5.82
C TRP A 72 -8.48 -1.30 -7.10
N PRO A 73 -8.57 0.06 -7.04
CA PRO A 73 -8.77 0.86 -8.25
C PRO A 73 -7.61 0.73 -9.25
N LYS A 74 -6.37 0.51 -8.77
CA LYS A 74 -5.22 0.28 -9.67
C LYS A 74 -5.33 -1.06 -10.40
N LEU A 75 -5.87 -2.08 -9.75
CA LEU A 75 -6.15 -3.37 -10.39
C LEU A 75 -7.27 -3.24 -11.42
N GLU A 76 -8.35 -2.53 -11.08
CA GLU A 76 -9.45 -2.26 -12.03
C GLU A 76 -8.96 -1.50 -13.26
N GLU A 77 -8.09 -0.50 -13.09
CA GLU A 77 -7.51 0.25 -14.20
C GLU A 77 -6.66 -0.66 -15.11
N LEU A 78 -5.84 -1.56 -14.55
CA LEU A 78 -5.07 -2.51 -15.36
C LEU A 78 -5.97 -3.47 -16.11
N VAL A 79 -7.02 -4.00 -15.46
CA VAL A 79 -7.98 -4.89 -16.12
C VAL A 79 -8.71 -4.14 -17.23
N ALA A 80 -9.13 -2.90 -17.01
CA ALA A 80 -9.76 -2.06 -18.03
C ALA A 80 -8.84 -1.82 -19.24
N LYS A 81 -7.55 -1.52 -19.00
CA LYS A 81 -6.54 -1.38 -20.05
C LYS A 81 -6.32 -2.68 -20.82
N HIS A 82 -6.22 -3.81 -20.11
CA HIS A 82 -5.97 -5.12 -20.70
C HIS A 82 -7.16 -5.61 -21.52
N LEU A 83 -8.38 -5.43 -21.01
CA LEU A 83 -9.61 -5.83 -21.69
C LEU A 83 -9.98 -4.91 -22.86
N ARG A 84 -9.29 -3.77 -23.05
CA ARG A 84 -9.58 -2.76 -24.09
C ARG A 84 -11.08 -2.60 -24.30
N ILE A 85 -11.84 -2.26 -23.26
CA ILE A 85 -13.28 -2.00 -23.41
C ILE A 85 -13.40 -0.71 -24.23
N PRO A 86 -13.84 -0.74 -25.50
CA PRO A 86 -14.05 0.48 -26.26
C PRO A 86 -15.31 1.15 -25.70
N GLY A 87 -15.19 2.40 -25.23
CA GLY A 87 -16.35 3.22 -24.87
C GLY A 87 -16.77 3.24 -23.39
N ARG A 88 -15.80 3.23 -22.46
CA ARG A 88 -16.02 3.77 -21.11
C ARG A 88 -15.24 5.06 -20.92
#